data_AF-A0A1V6A855-F1
#
_entry.id   AF-A0A1V6A855-F1
#
_cell.length_a   1.000
_cell.length_b   1.000
_cell.length_c   1.000
_cell.angle_alpha   90.00
_cell.angle_beta   90.00
_cell.angle_gamma   90.00
#
_symmetry.space_group_name_H-M   'P 1'
#
loop_
_entity.id
_entity.type
_entity.pdbx_description
1 polymer ?
#
loop_
_entity_poly.entity_id
_entity_poly.type
_entity_poly.pdbx_seq_one_letter_code
_entity_poly.pdbx_strand_id
1 'polypeptide(L)'
;MSKFKKTAKLIIIASLIACFALVPGGISAEEAALTPAQEYAVKLAEQNKALTVDIASALGAFDEVGLAEYKSYVKVTEILMAAGFKVDQSAADIPTAVVATYGSGKPVVGIYEDYDSLPGVGHGCGHNLNTAAGVTAAIALKDTMQALGIKGTLKLYVTPAEEIWDVAPVVAGAGFYDGLDVLISVHAGTDNVSEFGSTMAMDHVEYKFKGVAAHASAAPQKGKSALDAVELMNIGVNFLREHLIQEMRIHYVITDGGAAPNVVPATAASRYFIRGPKYPDVIDAREKIDNIAKGAALMAGVELEIGFSSGIYNKVGNKTLALMAMDVYKAVGAPSFSEEDKAASAKLGFATVPTASFKEPTGSQSFGSNPIGDVTWKTPTTTVTIATWVPGTAGHSVEAAAQSVSAYGFSGAVAGSKVLAALAMKLFTDGEALAAVKAEFDEKMKGMPEYVGKAMIPEVAYAEAPGIMVDAAKGLLTVDGAKTAFEEKPGDKLLVSSMAGAKLAELVWGADAGQDLAIKLQAAVKAGERVKVSYVNAAKGYTWFYGYVHAK
;
A
#
# COMPACT_ATOMS: atom_id res chain seq x y z
N MET A 1 -21.64 19.86 69.07
CA MET A 1 -20.65 19.05 69.81
C MET A 1 -19.67 18.52 68.77
N SER A 2 -18.34 18.64 68.77
CA SER A 2 -17.30 19.16 69.68
C SER A 2 -16.03 19.30 68.80
N LYS A 3 -15.56 20.52 68.46
CA LYS A 3 -14.34 21.20 68.96
C LYS A 3 -13.11 20.31 69.21
N PHE A 4 -11.96 20.65 68.59
CA PHE A 4 -10.70 21.15 69.19
C PHE A 4 -9.61 21.26 68.09
N LYS A 5 -9.36 22.41 67.45
CA LYS A 5 -8.38 23.49 67.80
C LYS A 5 -6.94 23.03 68.09
N LYS A 6 -5.98 23.54 67.30
CA LYS A 6 -4.87 24.38 67.80
C LYS A 6 -4.25 25.25 66.70
N THR A 7 -3.95 26.47 67.11
CA THR A 7 -3.48 27.66 66.39
C THR A 7 -2.11 28.06 66.93
N ALA A 8 -1.23 28.61 66.09
CA ALA A 8 -0.19 29.61 66.39
C ALA A 8 0.26 30.20 65.02
N LYS A 9 -0.02 31.43 64.57
CA LYS A 9 0.25 32.82 65.03
C LYS A 9 1.75 33.18 65.08
N LEU A 10 2.27 33.97 64.12
CA LEU A 10 2.74 35.38 64.29
C LEU A 10 3.51 35.98 63.07
N ILE A 11 3.15 37.24 62.73
CA ILE A 11 3.96 38.41 62.28
C ILE A 11 4.55 38.39 60.85
N ILE A 12 3.94 39.08 59.86
CA ILE A 12 4.04 40.52 59.48
C ILE A 12 5.46 40.95 59.04
N ILE A 13 5.62 41.32 57.76
CA ILE A 13 6.19 42.60 57.28
C ILE A 13 5.84 42.75 55.79
N ALA A 14 5.22 43.89 55.46
CA ALA A 14 5.01 44.33 54.09
C ALA A 14 6.28 44.99 53.55
N SER A 15 6.60 44.75 52.28
CA SER A 15 7.43 45.67 51.49
C SER A 15 7.06 45.50 50.02
N LEU A 16 6.45 46.55 49.47
CA LEU A 16 6.24 46.74 48.04
C LEU A 16 7.59 46.76 47.32
N ILE A 17 7.76 45.91 46.32
CA ILE A 17 8.66 46.18 45.20
C ILE A 17 7.85 45.94 43.92
N ALA A 18 7.57 47.04 43.22
CA ALA A 18 7.07 47.01 41.86
C ALA A 18 8.20 46.53 40.94
N CYS A 19 8.15 45.27 40.52
CA CYS A 19 8.92 44.78 39.38
C CYS A 19 7.97 44.72 38.18
N PHE A 20 8.19 45.61 37.21
CA PHE A 20 7.72 45.44 35.84
C PHE A 20 8.17 44.07 35.34
N ALA A 21 7.23 43.12 35.24
CA ALA A 21 7.46 41.92 34.47
C ALA A 21 7.35 42.31 32.99
N LEU A 22 8.50 42.35 32.31
CA LEU A 22 8.57 42.30 30.86
C LEU A 22 7.78 41.08 30.40
N VAL A 23 6.66 41.33 29.71
CA VAL A 23 6.00 40.33 28.88
C VAL A 23 7.02 39.97 27.78
N PRO A 24 7.48 38.72 27.66
CA PRO A 24 8.20 38.32 26.46
C PRO A 24 7.23 38.49 25.31
N GLY A 25 7.57 39.38 24.37
CA GLY A 25 6.82 39.55 23.14
C GLY A 25 6.59 38.17 22.52
N GLY A 26 5.34 37.91 22.15
CA GLY A 26 4.99 36.70 21.41
C GLY A 26 5.91 36.59 20.21
N ILE A 27 6.71 35.52 20.17
CA ILE A 27 7.32 35.06 18.94
C ILE A 27 6.13 34.62 18.08
N SER A 28 5.69 35.52 17.19
CA SER A 28 4.97 35.10 16.00
C SER A 28 5.84 34.04 15.35
N ALA A 29 5.38 32.79 15.30
CA ALA A 29 6.00 31.78 14.48
C ALA A 29 5.89 32.29 13.03
N GLU A 30 6.96 32.88 12.52
CA GLU A 30 7.10 33.20 11.11
C GLU A 30 6.99 31.87 10.38
N GLU A 31 6.04 31.74 9.43
CA GLU A 31 5.91 30.53 8.61
C GLU A 31 7.28 30.25 7.98
N ALA A 32 7.86 29.09 8.26
CA ALA A 32 9.23 28.78 7.88
C ALA A 32 9.34 28.78 6.35
N ALA A 33 10.06 29.75 5.79
CA ALA A 33 10.28 29.86 4.35
C ALA A 33 11.04 28.64 3.81
N LEU A 34 10.75 28.27 2.55
CA LEU A 34 11.48 27.23 1.85
C LEU A 34 12.96 27.62 1.68
N THR A 35 13.87 26.66 1.81
CA THR A 35 15.28 26.89 1.44
C THR A 35 15.44 27.03 -0.07
N PRO A 36 16.53 27.64 -0.57
CA PRO A 36 16.75 27.78 -2.02
C PRO A 36 16.75 26.44 -2.78
N ALA A 37 17.21 25.35 -2.15
CA ALA A 37 17.16 24.02 -2.75
C ALA A 37 15.72 23.50 -2.88
N GLN A 38 14.88 23.73 -1.85
CA GLN A 38 13.47 23.37 -1.89
C GLN A 38 12.70 24.22 -2.92
N GLU A 39 12.94 25.53 -2.98
CA GLU A 39 12.34 26.41 -4.00
C GLU A 39 12.69 25.96 -5.42
N TYR A 40 13.95 25.55 -5.65
CA TYR A 40 14.38 25.03 -6.94
C TYR A 40 13.67 23.71 -7.30
N ALA A 41 13.53 22.79 -6.34
CA ALA A 41 12.80 21.55 -6.54
C ALA A 41 11.31 21.80 -6.86
N VAL A 42 10.66 22.71 -6.13
CA VAL A 42 9.28 23.15 -6.38
C VAL A 42 9.13 23.76 -7.77
N LYS A 43 10.09 24.60 -8.19
CA LYS A 43 10.11 25.19 -9.52
C LYS A 43 10.19 24.13 -10.61
N LEU A 44 11.08 23.13 -10.48
CA LEU A 44 11.18 22.06 -11.49
C LEU A 44 9.91 21.19 -11.53
N ALA A 45 9.30 20.91 -10.37
CA ALA A 45 8.02 20.20 -10.32
C ALA A 45 6.90 20.99 -11.04
N GLU A 46 6.79 22.29 -10.81
CA GLU A 46 5.85 23.17 -11.52
C GLU A 46 6.11 23.23 -13.04
N GLN A 47 7.38 23.32 -13.45
CA GLN A 47 7.77 23.28 -14.87
C GLN A 47 7.36 21.97 -15.54
N ASN A 48 7.33 20.87 -14.78
CA ASN A 48 6.92 19.55 -15.25
C ASN A 48 5.41 19.29 -15.10
N LYS A 49 4.56 20.30 -14.84
CA LYS A 49 3.11 20.10 -14.69
C LYS A 49 2.43 19.38 -15.86
N ALA A 50 2.93 19.59 -17.09
CA ALA A 50 2.40 18.92 -18.27
C ALA A 50 2.61 17.39 -18.20
N LEU A 51 3.73 16.94 -17.61
CA LEU A 51 4.00 15.53 -17.35
C LEU A 51 3.02 14.98 -16.30
N THR A 52 2.74 15.74 -15.24
CA THR A 52 1.75 15.34 -14.23
C THR A 52 0.38 15.11 -14.86
N VAL A 53 -0.08 16.06 -15.70
CA VAL A 53 -1.36 15.95 -16.41
C VAL A 53 -1.37 14.76 -17.36
N ASP A 54 -0.29 14.54 -18.12
CA ASP A 54 -0.16 13.40 -19.05
C ASP A 54 -0.26 12.06 -18.31
N ILE A 55 0.46 11.87 -17.20
CA ILE A 55 0.41 10.64 -16.41
C ILE A 55 -0.98 10.46 -15.80
N ALA A 56 -1.50 11.48 -15.12
CA ALA A 56 -2.79 11.40 -14.43
C ALA A 56 -3.95 11.11 -15.40
N SER A 57 -3.93 11.73 -16.58
CA SER A 57 -4.92 11.51 -17.62
C SER A 57 -4.78 10.13 -18.26
N ALA A 58 -3.55 9.65 -18.50
CA ALA A 58 -3.32 8.35 -19.11
C ALA A 58 -3.79 7.22 -18.17
N LEU A 59 -3.34 7.21 -16.92
CA LEU A 59 -3.75 6.24 -15.91
C LEU A 59 -5.27 6.30 -15.68
N GLY A 60 -5.81 7.52 -15.57
CA GLY A 60 -7.25 7.77 -15.49
C GLY A 60 -8.06 7.13 -16.64
N ALA A 61 -7.51 7.10 -17.85
CA ALA A 61 -8.14 6.49 -19.02
C ALA A 61 -7.89 4.97 -19.14
N PHE A 62 -6.82 4.46 -18.54
CA PHE A 62 -6.53 3.03 -18.52
C PHE A 62 -7.48 2.28 -17.60
N ASP A 63 -7.77 2.87 -16.43
CA ASP A 63 -8.73 2.35 -15.46
C ASP A 63 -8.49 0.85 -15.15
N GLU A 64 -7.24 0.52 -14.83
CA GLU A 64 -6.82 -0.85 -14.59
C GLU A 64 -6.88 -1.20 -13.11
N VAL A 65 -7.67 -2.22 -12.78
CA VAL A 65 -7.83 -2.73 -11.42
C VAL A 65 -6.61 -3.51 -10.93
N GLY A 66 -6.58 -3.76 -9.61
CA GLY A 66 -5.55 -4.54 -8.92
C GLY A 66 -5.06 -5.79 -9.67
N LEU A 67 -3.74 -5.89 -9.90
CA LEU A 67 -2.99 -6.94 -10.61
C LEU A 67 -3.18 -6.97 -12.13
N ALA A 68 -3.90 -5.99 -12.70
CA ALA A 68 -4.11 -5.85 -14.14
C ALA A 68 -3.56 -4.52 -14.70
N GLU A 69 -2.71 -3.81 -13.95
CA GLU A 69 -2.21 -2.44 -14.24
C GLU A 69 -1.08 -2.41 -15.27
N TYR A 70 -1.25 -3.15 -16.36
CA TYR A 70 -0.22 -3.37 -17.36
C TYR A 70 0.12 -2.11 -18.16
N LYS A 71 -0.89 -1.35 -18.60
CA LYS A 71 -0.68 -0.09 -19.34
C LYS A 71 -0.12 1.00 -18.43
N SER A 72 -0.65 1.10 -17.20
CA SER A 72 -0.14 1.99 -16.16
C SER A 72 1.33 1.71 -15.85
N TYR A 73 1.68 0.43 -15.66
CA TYR A 73 3.05 -0.02 -15.45
C TYR A 73 3.98 0.39 -16.60
N VAL A 74 3.60 0.12 -17.86
CA VAL A 74 4.43 0.44 -19.03
C VAL A 74 4.64 1.94 -19.13
N LYS A 75 3.56 2.73 -19.04
CA LYS A 75 3.62 4.20 -19.10
C LYS A 75 4.58 4.77 -18.06
N VAL A 76 4.44 4.37 -16.79
CA VAL A 76 5.27 4.86 -15.69
C VAL A 76 6.73 4.41 -15.84
N THR A 77 6.95 3.14 -16.16
CA THR A 77 8.29 2.56 -16.30
C THR A 77 9.08 3.23 -17.42
N GLU A 78 8.45 3.47 -18.58
CA GLU A 78 9.11 4.12 -19.71
C GLU A 78 9.51 5.57 -19.39
N ILE A 79 8.64 6.32 -18.71
CA ILE A 79 8.93 7.68 -18.26
C ILE A 79 10.14 7.70 -17.32
N LEU A 80 10.18 6.79 -16.33
CA LEU A 80 11.26 6.72 -15.36
C LEU A 80 12.59 6.30 -16.00
N MET A 81 12.58 5.32 -16.89
CA MET A 81 13.77 4.91 -17.65
C MET A 81 14.27 6.05 -18.55
N ALA A 82 13.37 6.74 -19.25
CA ALA A 82 13.73 7.89 -20.10
C ALA A 82 14.30 9.06 -19.27
N ALA A 83 13.85 9.24 -18.04
CA ALA A 83 14.39 10.22 -17.10
C ALA A 83 15.76 9.82 -16.49
N GLY A 84 16.24 8.60 -16.76
CA GLY A 84 17.55 8.10 -16.34
C GLY A 84 17.56 7.39 -14.98
N PHE A 85 16.41 6.92 -14.49
CA PHE A 85 16.37 6.06 -13.30
C PHE A 85 16.81 4.64 -13.64
N LYS A 86 17.49 3.99 -12.70
CA LYS A 86 17.64 2.53 -12.72
C LYS A 86 16.32 1.94 -12.21
N VAL A 87 15.61 1.19 -13.06
CA VAL A 87 14.34 0.56 -12.69
C VAL A 87 14.54 -0.93 -12.45
N ASP A 88 14.26 -1.37 -11.23
CA ASP A 88 14.07 -2.77 -10.88
C ASP A 88 12.62 -3.13 -11.25
N GLN A 89 12.48 -3.79 -12.40
CA GLN A 89 11.20 -4.22 -12.94
C GLN A 89 10.67 -5.44 -12.21
N SER A 90 9.35 -5.49 -12.05
CA SER A 90 8.65 -6.57 -11.38
C SER A 90 9.16 -6.87 -9.97
N ALA A 91 9.26 -5.82 -9.16
CA ALA A 91 9.70 -5.93 -7.78
C ALA A 91 8.88 -6.99 -7.02
N ALA A 92 9.56 -7.79 -6.19
CA ALA A 92 8.98 -8.89 -5.42
C ALA A 92 8.25 -9.96 -6.26
N ASP A 93 8.69 -10.20 -7.51
CA ASP A 93 8.04 -11.09 -8.46
C ASP A 93 6.56 -10.72 -8.71
N ILE A 94 6.22 -9.44 -8.60
CA ILE A 94 4.93 -8.88 -8.99
C ILE A 94 5.08 -8.22 -10.35
N PRO A 95 4.39 -8.70 -11.42
CA PRO A 95 4.65 -8.25 -12.79
C PRO A 95 4.61 -6.73 -12.97
N THR A 96 3.61 -6.10 -12.37
CA THR A 96 3.32 -4.67 -12.44
C THR A 96 3.78 -3.94 -11.18
N ALA A 97 4.91 -4.30 -10.56
CA ALA A 97 5.51 -3.49 -9.48
C ALA A 97 6.81 -2.82 -9.92
N VAL A 98 6.95 -1.53 -9.64
CA VAL A 98 8.09 -0.71 -10.06
C VAL A 98 8.86 -0.18 -8.84
N VAL A 99 10.18 -0.39 -8.84
CA VAL A 99 11.09 0.34 -7.94
C VAL A 99 12.15 1.04 -8.79
N ALA A 100 12.12 2.37 -8.79
CA ALA A 100 13.06 3.20 -9.54
C ALA A 100 14.06 3.86 -8.58
N THR A 101 15.35 3.78 -8.89
CA THR A 101 16.43 4.33 -8.07
C THR A 101 17.26 5.34 -8.85
N TYR A 102 17.60 6.45 -8.20
CA TYR A 102 18.56 7.44 -8.68
C TYR A 102 19.57 7.79 -7.58
N GLY A 103 20.82 8.05 -7.98
CA GLY A 103 21.88 8.44 -7.06
C GLY A 103 22.50 7.26 -6.30
N SER A 104 23.24 7.57 -5.25
CA SER A 104 23.92 6.58 -4.40
C SER A 104 24.32 7.20 -3.06
N GLY A 105 24.55 6.35 -2.06
CA GLY A 105 24.94 6.79 -0.72
C GLY A 105 23.76 7.23 0.14
N LYS A 106 24.05 8.04 1.15
CA LYS A 106 23.09 8.49 2.18
C LYS A 106 22.83 10.00 2.07
N PRO A 107 21.63 10.47 2.47
CA PRO A 107 20.49 9.67 2.93
C PRO A 107 19.78 8.93 1.78
N VAL A 108 18.98 7.91 2.12
CA VAL A 108 18.10 7.20 1.20
C VAL A 108 16.66 7.65 1.46
N VAL A 109 16.12 8.49 0.58
CA VAL A 109 14.76 9.03 0.68
C VAL A 109 13.87 8.34 -0.35
N GLY A 110 12.74 7.81 0.10
CA GLY A 110 11.75 7.15 -0.74
C GLY A 110 10.51 8.02 -1.00
N ILE A 111 9.91 7.86 -2.18
CA ILE A 111 8.53 8.25 -2.49
C ILE A 111 7.73 6.98 -2.77
N TYR A 112 6.51 6.87 -2.25
CA TYR A 112 5.61 5.73 -2.46
C TYR A 112 4.29 6.19 -3.06
N GLU A 113 3.82 5.52 -4.10
CA GLU A 113 2.51 5.74 -4.72
C GLU A 113 1.91 4.42 -5.24
N ASP A 114 0.62 4.45 -5.54
CA ASP A 114 -0.15 3.35 -6.14
C ASP A 114 -0.85 3.82 -7.42
N TYR A 115 -1.19 2.91 -8.34
CA TYR A 115 -1.85 3.24 -9.61
C TYR A 115 -3.00 2.33 -10.03
N ASP A 116 -3.48 1.45 -9.15
CA ASP A 116 -4.65 0.63 -9.42
C ASP A 116 -5.95 1.44 -9.32
N SER A 117 -6.95 1.00 -10.06
CA SER A 117 -8.32 1.52 -9.98
C SER A 117 -9.24 0.56 -9.21
N LEU A 118 -10.45 1.05 -8.90
CA LEU A 118 -11.46 0.28 -8.18
C LEU A 118 -12.46 -0.37 -9.15
N PRO A 119 -12.80 -1.66 -8.96
CA PRO A 119 -13.79 -2.36 -9.78
C PRO A 119 -15.13 -1.63 -9.83
N GLY A 120 -15.55 -1.21 -11.03
CA GLY A 120 -16.85 -0.59 -11.28
C GLY A 120 -16.97 0.88 -10.84
N VAL A 121 -15.92 1.48 -10.28
CA VAL A 121 -15.91 2.88 -9.83
C VAL A 121 -14.91 3.73 -10.60
N GLY A 122 -13.78 3.16 -11.01
CA GLY A 122 -12.67 3.89 -11.60
C GLY A 122 -11.62 4.30 -10.56
N HIS A 123 -10.86 5.36 -10.82
CA HIS A 123 -9.92 5.93 -9.84
C HIS A 123 -10.61 6.72 -8.71
N GLY A 124 -11.56 6.07 -8.03
CA GLY A 124 -12.28 6.62 -6.87
C GLY A 124 -11.42 6.83 -5.62
N CYS A 125 -10.20 6.28 -5.60
CA CYS A 125 -9.18 6.55 -4.57
C CYS A 125 -8.11 7.57 -5.04
N GLY A 126 -8.14 7.95 -6.33
CA GLY A 126 -7.24 8.97 -6.89
C GLY A 126 -5.81 8.51 -7.15
N HIS A 127 -5.56 7.20 -7.24
CA HIS A 127 -4.23 6.61 -7.48
C HIS A 127 -3.57 7.13 -8.77
N ASN A 128 -4.34 7.48 -9.81
CA ASN A 128 -3.82 8.16 -11.00
C ASN A 128 -3.21 9.53 -10.68
N LEU A 129 -3.81 10.30 -9.76
CA LEU A 129 -3.30 11.59 -9.30
C LEU A 129 -2.05 11.41 -8.42
N ASN A 130 -2.10 10.43 -7.51
CA ASN A 130 -1.02 10.09 -6.57
C ASN A 130 0.25 9.72 -7.33
N THR A 131 0.17 8.74 -8.23
CA THR A 131 1.29 8.30 -9.06
C THR A 131 1.82 9.41 -9.96
N ALA A 132 0.94 10.23 -10.57
CA ALA A 132 1.38 11.36 -11.38
C ALA A 132 2.19 12.38 -10.57
N ALA A 133 1.75 12.68 -9.35
CA ALA A 133 2.45 13.57 -8.44
C ALA A 133 3.81 13.00 -8.01
N GLY A 134 3.85 11.74 -7.58
CA GLY A 134 5.08 11.08 -7.13
C GLY A 134 6.13 10.91 -8.23
N VAL A 135 5.73 10.48 -9.43
CA VAL A 135 6.64 10.36 -10.59
C VAL A 135 7.22 11.74 -10.98
N THR A 136 6.37 12.76 -11.04
CA THR A 136 6.81 14.12 -11.37
C THR A 136 7.78 14.66 -10.31
N ALA A 137 7.45 14.47 -9.03
CA ALA A 137 8.31 14.88 -7.92
C ALA A 137 9.67 14.17 -7.96
N ALA A 138 9.68 12.85 -8.24
CA ALA A 138 10.92 12.08 -8.33
C ALA A 138 11.84 12.61 -9.44
N ILE A 139 11.30 12.93 -10.62
CA ILE A 139 12.06 13.50 -11.73
C ILE A 139 12.59 14.89 -11.37
N ALA A 140 11.75 15.76 -10.81
CA ALA A 140 12.16 17.10 -10.36
C ALA A 140 13.26 17.05 -9.28
N LEU A 141 13.17 16.11 -8.35
CA LEU A 141 14.19 15.88 -7.31
C LEU A 141 15.50 15.41 -7.93
N LYS A 142 15.46 14.42 -8.82
CA LYS A 142 16.64 13.91 -9.51
C LYS A 142 17.36 15.02 -10.29
N ASP A 143 16.62 15.84 -11.02
CA ASP A 143 17.20 16.97 -11.76
C ASP A 143 17.74 18.06 -10.82
N THR A 144 17.06 18.31 -9.68
CA THR A 144 17.56 19.22 -8.63
C THR A 144 18.86 18.71 -8.02
N MET A 145 18.94 17.42 -7.68
CA MET A 145 20.13 16.81 -7.12
C MET A 145 21.32 16.92 -8.08
N GLN A 146 21.08 16.73 -9.39
CA GLN A 146 22.09 16.93 -10.42
C GLN A 146 22.55 18.38 -10.51
N ALA A 147 21.61 19.32 -10.60
CA ALA A 147 21.90 20.74 -10.77
C ALA A 147 22.65 21.33 -9.57
N LEU A 148 22.32 20.90 -8.35
CA LEU A 148 22.88 21.43 -7.11
C LEU A 148 23.99 20.55 -6.51
N GLY A 149 24.31 19.42 -7.13
CA GLY A 149 25.35 18.50 -6.65
C GLY A 149 25.01 17.78 -5.34
N ILE A 150 23.72 17.67 -5.00
CA ILE A 150 23.24 17.03 -3.76
C ILE A 150 23.47 15.53 -3.84
N LYS A 151 24.01 14.96 -2.75
CA LYS A 151 24.32 13.53 -2.63
C LYS A 151 23.19 12.81 -1.89
N GLY A 152 23.07 11.51 -2.15
CA GLY A 152 22.04 10.65 -1.58
C GLY A 152 21.44 9.72 -2.62
N THR A 153 20.51 8.89 -2.18
CA THR A 153 19.77 7.96 -3.01
C THR A 153 18.29 8.32 -2.96
N LEU A 154 17.68 8.53 -4.12
CA LEU A 154 16.24 8.68 -4.29
C LEU A 154 15.67 7.34 -4.76
N LYS A 155 14.61 6.86 -4.10
CA LYS A 155 13.83 5.72 -4.57
C LYS A 155 12.37 6.13 -4.79
N LEU A 156 11.76 5.67 -5.87
CA LEU A 156 10.34 5.75 -6.11
C LEU A 156 9.77 4.33 -6.17
N TYR A 157 8.76 4.07 -5.35
CA TYR A 157 7.99 2.84 -5.33
C TYR A 157 6.64 3.15 -5.96
N VAL A 158 6.28 2.41 -7.00
CA VAL A 158 4.92 2.44 -7.54
C VAL A 158 4.38 1.02 -7.49
N THR A 159 3.44 0.78 -6.58
CA THR A 159 2.89 -0.54 -6.31
C THR A 159 1.51 -0.73 -6.92
N PRO A 160 1.21 -1.94 -7.44
CA PRO A 160 -0.12 -2.31 -7.92
C PRO A 160 -1.03 -2.70 -6.74
N ALA A 161 -2.32 -2.84 -7.03
CA ALA A 161 -3.30 -3.57 -6.22
C ALA A 161 -3.35 -3.24 -4.72
N GLU A 162 -3.24 -1.96 -4.34
CA GLU A 162 -3.46 -1.53 -2.95
C GLU A 162 -4.88 -1.90 -2.50
N GLU A 163 -5.87 -1.75 -3.38
CA GLU A 163 -7.28 -1.82 -3.03
C GLU A 163 -7.82 -3.25 -2.84
N ILE A 164 -7.13 -4.25 -3.39
CA ILE A 164 -7.66 -5.62 -3.47
C ILE A 164 -6.68 -6.66 -2.92
N TRP A 165 -5.36 -6.42 -3.00
CA TRP A 165 -4.36 -7.48 -2.76
C TRP A 165 -3.16 -7.08 -1.91
N ASP A 166 -3.12 -5.86 -1.36
CA ASP A 166 -2.13 -5.45 -0.36
C ASP A 166 -0.67 -5.71 -0.83
N VAL A 167 -0.32 -5.33 -2.06
CA VAL A 167 1.00 -5.67 -2.64
C VAL A 167 2.16 -4.97 -1.92
N ALA A 168 1.98 -3.75 -1.40
CA ALA A 168 3.04 -3.03 -0.71
C ALA A 168 3.69 -3.85 0.43
N PRO A 169 2.92 -4.53 1.30
CA PRO A 169 3.41 -5.56 2.21
C PRO A 169 4.25 -6.69 1.58
N VAL A 170 3.87 -7.20 0.39
CA VAL A 170 4.64 -8.24 -0.32
C VAL A 170 6.00 -7.68 -0.74
N VAL A 171 6.02 -6.45 -1.25
CA VAL A 171 7.24 -5.72 -1.62
C VAL A 171 8.11 -5.41 -0.39
N ALA A 172 7.49 -5.12 0.76
CA ALA A 172 8.17 -4.97 2.06
C ALA A 172 8.77 -6.28 2.57
N GLY A 173 8.04 -7.40 2.49
CA GLY A 173 8.53 -8.73 2.82
C GLY A 173 9.71 -9.17 1.96
N ALA A 174 9.75 -8.75 0.68
CA ALA A 174 10.86 -9.01 -0.23
C ALA A 174 12.09 -8.09 -0.02
N GLY A 175 12.04 -7.16 0.94
CA GLY A 175 13.19 -6.35 1.35
C GLY A 175 13.45 -5.10 0.49
N PHE A 176 12.53 -4.70 -0.39
CA PHE A 176 12.76 -3.54 -1.28
C PHE A 176 12.87 -2.20 -0.53
N TYR A 177 12.21 -2.11 0.63
CA TYR A 177 12.25 -0.95 1.53
C TYR A 177 13.44 -0.99 2.51
N ASP A 178 14.26 -2.05 2.50
CA ASP A 178 15.40 -2.16 3.39
C ASP A 178 16.42 -1.04 3.15
N GLY A 179 16.89 -0.44 4.24
CA GLY A 179 17.90 0.62 4.22
C GLY A 179 17.38 2.00 3.82
N LEU A 180 16.07 2.18 3.59
CA LEU A 180 15.43 3.50 3.54
C LEU A 180 15.66 4.25 4.86
N ASP A 181 15.93 5.54 4.77
CA ASP A 181 15.99 6.41 5.96
C ASP A 181 14.63 7.07 6.25
N VAL A 182 13.81 7.28 5.21
CA VAL A 182 12.46 7.86 5.29
C VAL A 182 11.70 7.57 4.01
N LEU A 183 10.38 7.41 4.12
CA LEU A 183 9.45 7.27 3.00
C LEU A 183 8.36 8.34 3.10
N ILE A 184 8.04 9.00 1.99
CA ILE A 184 6.95 9.97 1.92
C ILE A 184 6.00 9.60 0.78
N SER A 185 4.75 10.06 0.85
CA SER A 185 3.73 9.78 -0.15
C SER A 185 2.73 10.94 -0.19
N VAL A 186 1.98 11.08 -1.28
CA VAL A 186 0.78 11.90 -1.32
C VAL A 186 -0.46 11.06 -1.52
N HIS A 187 -1.61 11.60 -1.12
CA HIS A 187 -2.89 10.99 -1.40
C HIS A 187 -3.91 12.03 -1.84
N ALA A 188 -4.66 11.75 -2.89
CA ALA A 188 -5.83 12.51 -3.30
C ALA A 188 -6.89 12.49 -2.18
N GLY A 189 -7.56 13.61 -1.96
CA GLY A 189 -8.55 13.69 -0.90
C GLY A 189 -9.33 14.99 -0.91
N THR A 190 -10.10 15.20 0.15
CA THR A 190 -10.89 16.43 0.34
C THR A 190 -10.18 17.48 1.19
N ASP A 191 -9.03 17.15 1.77
CA ASP A 191 -8.35 17.95 2.79
C ASP A 191 -6.87 18.14 2.46
N ASN A 192 -6.29 19.24 2.96
CA ASN A 192 -4.84 19.47 2.93
C ASN A 192 -4.28 19.16 4.33
N VAL A 193 -3.71 17.97 4.51
CA VAL A 193 -3.28 17.47 5.84
C VAL A 193 -2.27 16.32 5.71
N SER A 194 -1.40 16.12 6.69
CA SER A 194 -0.57 14.92 6.81
C SER A 194 -1.10 13.97 7.87
N GLU A 195 -0.59 12.74 7.94
CA GLU A 195 -1.02 11.76 8.94
C GLU A 195 0.12 11.15 9.77
N PHE A 196 -0.17 10.89 11.05
CA PHE A 196 0.65 10.03 11.92
C PHE A 196 -0.22 9.10 12.77
N GLY A 197 -1.43 8.80 12.27
CA GLY A 197 -2.35 7.84 12.88
C GLY A 197 -1.89 6.40 12.74
N SER A 198 -2.71 5.50 13.29
CA SER A 198 -2.48 4.05 13.25
C SER A 198 -3.70 3.30 12.70
N THR A 199 -3.51 2.06 12.26
CA THR A 199 -4.54 1.12 11.77
C THR A 199 -4.47 -0.18 12.56
N MET A 200 -5.43 -1.08 12.39
CA MET A 200 -5.42 -2.38 13.07
C MET A 200 -4.52 -3.35 12.33
N ALA A 201 -3.64 -4.01 13.09
CA ALA A 201 -3.00 -5.24 12.67
C ALA A 201 -4.04 -6.36 12.51
N MET A 202 -3.79 -7.31 11.62
CA MET A 202 -4.70 -8.42 11.38
C MET A 202 -3.96 -9.68 10.93
N ASP A 203 -4.33 -10.83 11.49
CA ASP A 203 -4.03 -12.14 10.90
C ASP A 203 -5.32 -12.78 10.35
N HIS A 204 -5.23 -13.34 9.14
CA HIS A 204 -6.25 -14.16 8.51
C HIS A 204 -5.80 -15.61 8.51
N VAL A 205 -6.59 -16.45 9.17
CA VAL A 205 -6.24 -17.86 9.33
C VAL A 205 -7.44 -18.77 9.16
N GLU A 206 -7.21 -19.91 8.52
CA GLU A 206 -8.18 -20.97 8.30
C GLU A 206 -7.87 -22.16 9.21
N TYR A 207 -8.90 -22.69 9.86
CA TYR A 207 -8.82 -23.88 10.70
C TYR A 207 -9.66 -24.97 10.05
N LYS A 208 -9.04 -26.08 9.67
CA LYS A 208 -9.68 -27.20 9.00
C LYS A 208 -9.63 -28.41 9.93
N PHE A 209 -10.78 -29.04 10.11
CA PHE A 209 -10.92 -30.24 10.93
C PHE A 209 -11.24 -31.43 10.04
N LYS A 210 -10.62 -32.57 10.36
CA LYS A 210 -10.82 -33.83 9.63
C LYS A 210 -11.20 -34.94 10.59
N GLY A 211 -12.41 -35.42 10.42
CA GLY A 211 -13.02 -36.49 11.19
C GLY A 211 -13.34 -37.71 10.32
N VAL A 212 -14.44 -38.39 10.65
CA VAL A 212 -14.86 -39.64 10.00
C VAL A 212 -16.36 -39.60 9.76
N ALA A 213 -16.77 -39.77 8.50
CA ALA A 213 -18.18 -39.81 8.14
C ALA A 213 -18.84 -41.10 8.63
N ALA A 214 -20.08 -40.96 9.07
CA ALA A 214 -20.97 -42.07 9.40
C ALA A 214 -22.41 -41.66 9.15
N HIS A 215 -23.31 -42.64 8.99
CA HIS A 215 -24.74 -42.35 8.98
C HIS A 215 -25.16 -41.81 10.35
N ALA A 216 -25.69 -40.58 10.39
CA ALA A 216 -25.93 -39.86 11.64
C ALA A 216 -26.91 -40.57 12.59
N SER A 217 -27.94 -41.24 12.05
CA SER A 217 -28.88 -42.03 12.87
C SER A 217 -28.48 -43.51 13.07
N ALA A 218 -27.95 -44.17 12.04
CA ALA A 218 -27.76 -45.63 12.08
C ALA A 218 -26.47 -46.08 12.76
N ALA A 219 -25.41 -45.27 12.69
CA ALA A 219 -24.13 -45.61 13.31
C ALA A 219 -23.33 -44.38 13.78
N PRO A 220 -23.93 -43.43 14.54
CA PRO A 220 -23.24 -42.21 14.97
C PRO A 220 -21.95 -42.49 15.74
N GLN A 221 -21.90 -43.54 16.55
CA GLN A 221 -20.74 -43.95 17.34
C GLN A 221 -19.50 -44.35 16.52
N LYS A 222 -19.66 -44.57 15.19
CA LYS A 222 -18.53 -44.83 14.28
C LYS A 222 -17.99 -43.54 13.62
N GLY A 223 -18.71 -42.43 13.75
CA GLY A 223 -18.34 -41.14 13.20
C GLY A 223 -17.50 -40.32 14.18
N LYS A 224 -16.80 -39.33 13.63
CA LYS A 224 -16.12 -38.26 14.38
C LYS A 224 -16.42 -36.97 13.65
N SER A 225 -17.20 -36.10 14.29
CA SER A 225 -17.73 -34.90 13.63
C SER A 225 -16.70 -33.78 13.59
N ALA A 226 -16.26 -33.42 12.39
CA ALA A 226 -15.44 -32.23 12.18
C ALA A 226 -16.23 -30.93 12.47
N LEU A 227 -17.54 -30.93 12.21
CA LEU A 227 -18.40 -29.78 12.51
C LEU A 227 -18.50 -29.51 14.01
N ASP A 228 -18.56 -30.56 14.84
CA ASP A 228 -18.57 -30.40 16.30
C ASP A 228 -17.30 -29.68 16.77
N ALA A 229 -16.14 -29.97 16.18
CA ALA A 229 -14.90 -29.27 16.49
C ALA A 229 -14.95 -27.79 16.09
N VAL A 230 -15.55 -27.45 14.94
CA VAL A 230 -15.77 -26.04 14.53
C VAL A 230 -16.68 -25.32 15.53
N GLU A 231 -17.78 -25.94 15.95
CA GLU A 231 -18.71 -25.34 16.92
C GLU A 231 -18.05 -25.14 18.29
N LEU A 232 -17.35 -26.16 18.79
CA LEU A 232 -16.61 -26.10 20.05
C LEU A 232 -15.53 -25.02 20.03
N MET A 233 -14.80 -24.90 18.93
CA MET A 233 -13.82 -23.84 18.73
C MET A 233 -14.50 -22.46 18.79
N ASN A 234 -15.57 -22.26 18.01
CA ASN A 234 -16.29 -20.98 17.95
C ASN A 234 -16.81 -20.56 19.34
N ILE A 235 -17.36 -21.50 20.12
CA ILE A 235 -17.79 -21.26 21.51
C ILE A 235 -16.59 -20.87 22.39
N GLY A 236 -15.49 -21.62 22.31
CA GLY A 236 -14.28 -21.30 23.06
C GLY A 236 -13.75 -19.90 22.77
N VAL A 237 -13.76 -19.48 21.50
CA VAL A 237 -13.35 -18.13 21.10
C VAL A 237 -14.33 -17.06 21.59
N ASN A 238 -15.63 -17.36 21.66
CA ASN A 238 -16.60 -16.41 22.22
C ASN A 238 -16.33 -16.13 23.70
N PHE A 239 -15.91 -17.14 24.48
CA PHE A 239 -15.47 -16.91 25.87
C PHE A 239 -14.12 -16.20 25.97
N LEU A 240 -13.20 -16.46 25.04
CA LEU A 240 -11.91 -15.76 25.00
C LEU A 240 -12.06 -14.23 24.92
N ARG A 241 -13.13 -13.71 24.30
CA ARG A 241 -13.33 -12.25 24.12
C ARG A 241 -13.33 -11.46 25.43
N GLU A 242 -13.75 -12.06 26.55
CA GLU A 242 -13.72 -11.42 27.87
C GLU A 242 -12.28 -11.22 28.39
N HIS A 243 -11.32 -11.98 27.85
CA HIS A 243 -9.93 -12.05 28.32
C HIS A 243 -8.94 -11.44 27.31
N LEU A 244 -9.43 -10.57 26.44
CA LEU A 244 -8.65 -9.78 25.49
C LEU A 244 -8.85 -8.29 25.77
N ILE A 245 -7.95 -7.45 25.25
CA ILE A 245 -8.13 -5.98 25.32
C ILE A 245 -9.39 -5.57 24.57
N GLN A 246 -10.00 -4.46 25.00
CA GLN A 246 -11.30 -4.01 24.50
C GLN A 246 -11.29 -3.67 23.01
N GLU A 247 -10.14 -3.28 22.48
CA GLU A 247 -9.92 -2.92 21.08
C GLU A 247 -9.83 -4.13 20.15
N MET A 248 -9.65 -5.35 20.66
CA MET A 248 -9.58 -6.55 19.84
C MET A 248 -10.88 -6.79 19.08
N ARG A 249 -10.76 -7.23 17.83
CA ARG A 249 -11.89 -7.69 17.03
C ARG A 249 -11.57 -9.05 16.43
N ILE A 250 -12.36 -10.04 16.80
CA ILE A 250 -12.30 -11.38 16.21
C ILE A 250 -13.58 -11.59 15.41
N HIS A 251 -13.47 -12.06 14.17
CA HIS A 251 -14.60 -12.39 13.31
C HIS A 251 -14.35 -13.76 12.69
N TYR A 252 -15.40 -14.54 12.46
CA TYR A 252 -15.27 -15.81 11.78
C TYR A 252 -16.47 -16.15 10.91
N VAL A 253 -16.24 -17.01 9.93
CA VAL A 253 -17.27 -17.68 9.12
C VAL A 253 -16.95 -19.16 9.03
N ILE A 254 -17.98 -20.01 9.03
CA ILE A 254 -17.83 -21.43 8.72
C ILE A 254 -17.77 -21.55 7.19
N THR A 255 -16.61 -21.94 6.66
CA THR A 255 -16.36 -22.05 5.21
C THR A 255 -16.73 -23.44 4.67
N ASP A 256 -16.71 -24.46 5.52
CA ASP A 256 -17.24 -25.80 5.27
C ASP A 256 -17.97 -26.27 6.54
N GLY A 257 -19.27 -26.54 6.42
CA GLY A 257 -20.13 -27.00 7.51
C GLY A 257 -20.62 -28.44 7.34
N GLY A 258 -20.04 -29.20 6.42
CA GLY A 258 -20.57 -30.51 6.01
C GLY A 258 -21.67 -30.41 4.95
N ALA A 259 -21.92 -31.53 4.26
CA ALA A 259 -22.72 -31.55 3.04
C ALA A 259 -24.20 -31.95 3.23
N ALA A 260 -24.52 -32.75 4.26
CA ALA A 260 -25.87 -33.27 4.46
C ALA A 260 -26.16 -33.58 5.94
N PRO A 261 -27.37 -33.26 6.46
CA PRO A 261 -27.70 -33.41 7.88
C PRO A 261 -27.82 -34.87 8.35
N ASN A 262 -27.99 -35.84 7.44
CA ASN A 262 -28.05 -37.26 7.77
C ASN A 262 -26.67 -37.96 7.77
N VAL A 263 -25.59 -37.20 7.56
CA VAL A 263 -24.20 -37.69 7.54
C VAL A 263 -23.39 -36.93 8.57
N VAL A 264 -22.65 -37.63 9.44
CA VAL A 264 -21.66 -37.02 10.34
C VAL A 264 -20.58 -36.33 9.48
N PRO A 265 -20.34 -35.01 9.60
CA PRO A 265 -19.38 -34.32 8.77
C PRO A 265 -17.94 -34.83 8.98
N ALA A 266 -17.32 -35.40 7.93
CA ALA A 266 -15.91 -35.80 7.95
C ALA A 266 -14.94 -34.63 7.77
N THR A 267 -15.41 -33.51 7.22
CA THR A 267 -14.65 -32.28 7.06
C THR A 267 -15.51 -31.12 7.54
N ALA A 268 -14.86 -30.12 8.10
CA ALA A 268 -15.44 -28.81 8.38
C ALA A 268 -14.29 -27.80 8.51
N ALA A 269 -14.57 -26.54 8.23
CA ALA A 269 -13.58 -25.48 8.29
C ALA A 269 -14.19 -24.16 8.74
N SER A 270 -13.38 -23.36 9.44
CA SER A 270 -13.73 -22.01 9.85
C SER A 270 -12.58 -21.05 9.56
N ARG A 271 -12.93 -19.88 9.05
CA ARG A 271 -11.99 -18.82 8.70
C ARG A 271 -12.12 -17.68 9.68
N TYR A 272 -11.00 -17.22 10.21
CA TYR A 272 -10.92 -16.19 11.24
C TYR A 272 -10.15 -14.96 10.74
N PHE A 273 -10.68 -13.79 11.08
CA PHE A 273 -9.92 -12.53 11.14
C PHE A 273 -9.67 -12.18 12.60
N ILE A 274 -8.40 -11.98 12.95
CA ILE A 274 -7.96 -11.66 14.31
C ILE A 274 -7.29 -10.30 14.25
N ARG A 275 -7.93 -9.27 14.81
CA ARG A 275 -7.48 -7.87 14.72
C ARG A 275 -7.17 -7.27 16.07
N GLY A 276 -6.07 -6.52 16.14
CA GLY A 276 -5.63 -5.76 17.30
C GLY A 276 -5.00 -4.42 16.91
N PRO A 277 -4.92 -3.46 17.83
CA PRO A 277 -4.32 -2.15 17.55
C PRO A 277 -2.81 -2.24 17.30
N LYS A 278 -2.13 -3.25 17.87
CA LYS A 278 -0.73 -3.55 17.58
C LYS A 278 -0.54 -5.02 17.20
N TYR A 279 0.48 -5.29 16.40
CA TYR A 279 0.81 -6.65 15.99
C TYR A 279 1.05 -7.64 17.17
N PRO A 280 1.72 -7.25 18.27
CA PRO A 280 1.82 -8.10 19.46
C PRO A 280 0.47 -8.55 20.05
N ASP A 281 -0.56 -7.70 19.98
CA ASP A 281 -1.91 -8.06 20.47
C ASP A 281 -2.53 -9.16 19.61
N VAL A 282 -2.27 -9.13 18.29
CA VAL A 282 -2.70 -10.17 17.35
C VAL A 282 -1.97 -11.48 17.63
N ILE A 283 -0.66 -11.46 17.88
CA ILE A 283 0.13 -12.66 18.20
C ILE A 283 -0.41 -13.34 19.47
N ASP A 284 -0.63 -12.58 20.54
CA ASP A 284 -1.15 -13.11 21.81
C ASP A 284 -2.55 -13.73 21.64
N ALA A 285 -3.46 -13.01 20.96
CA ALA A 285 -4.79 -13.52 20.69
C ALA A 285 -4.76 -14.76 19.78
N ARG A 286 -3.87 -14.76 18.77
CA ARG A 286 -3.70 -15.87 17.84
C ARG A 286 -3.30 -17.15 18.57
N GLU A 287 -2.31 -17.07 19.45
CA GLU A 287 -1.85 -18.22 20.23
C GLU A 287 -2.99 -18.83 21.08
N LYS A 288 -3.80 -17.98 21.71
CA LYS A 288 -4.96 -18.42 22.50
C LYS A 288 -6.02 -19.11 21.63
N ILE A 289 -6.33 -18.55 20.46
CA ILE A 289 -7.28 -19.16 19.51
C ILE A 289 -6.74 -20.49 18.95
N ASP A 290 -5.43 -20.57 18.68
CA ASP A 290 -4.77 -21.81 18.27
C ASP A 290 -4.92 -22.91 19.32
N ASN A 291 -4.76 -22.56 20.59
CA ASN A 291 -4.93 -23.51 21.69
C ASN A 291 -6.39 -23.93 21.87
N ILE A 292 -7.35 -23.03 21.66
CA ILE A 292 -8.78 -23.37 21.63
C ILE A 292 -9.10 -24.35 20.50
N ALA A 293 -8.58 -24.11 19.29
CA ALA A 293 -8.77 -25.01 18.15
C ALA A 293 -8.20 -26.41 18.43
N LYS A 294 -7.00 -26.50 19.02
CA LYS A 294 -6.40 -27.78 19.46
C LYS A 294 -7.28 -28.48 20.51
N GLY A 295 -7.82 -27.73 21.47
CA GLY A 295 -8.75 -28.26 22.47
C GLY A 295 -10.05 -28.79 21.85
N ALA A 296 -10.61 -28.06 20.88
CA ALA A 296 -11.81 -28.49 20.15
C ALA A 296 -11.58 -29.77 19.34
N ALA A 297 -10.44 -29.88 18.66
CA ALA A 297 -10.03 -31.10 17.97
C ALA A 297 -9.94 -32.29 18.94
N LEU A 298 -9.33 -32.08 20.12
CA LEU A 298 -9.21 -33.10 21.14
C LEU A 298 -10.58 -33.56 21.67
N MET A 299 -11.48 -32.63 21.98
CA MET A 299 -12.84 -32.94 22.46
C MET A 299 -13.64 -33.75 21.44
N ALA A 300 -13.55 -33.41 20.16
CA ALA A 300 -14.26 -34.11 19.08
C ALA A 300 -13.53 -35.37 18.57
N GLY A 301 -12.27 -35.59 19.00
CA GLY A 301 -11.44 -36.72 18.56
C GLY A 301 -11.04 -36.68 17.09
N VAL A 302 -10.91 -35.48 16.52
CA VAL A 302 -10.60 -35.21 15.09
C VAL A 302 -9.18 -34.64 14.92
N GLU A 303 -8.71 -34.62 13.68
CA GLU A 303 -7.46 -33.95 13.30
C GLU A 303 -7.72 -32.46 13.04
N LEU A 304 -6.70 -31.62 13.30
CA LEU A 304 -6.71 -30.18 13.01
C LEU A 304 -5.54 -29.82 12.09
N GLU A 305 -5.84 -29.04 11.05
CA GLU A 305 -4.88 -28.33 10.21
C GLU A 305 -5.12 -26.83 10.36
N ILE A 306 -4.04 -26.08 10.57
CA ILE A 306 -4.07 -24.62 10.73
C ILE A 306 -3.36 -24.01 9.53
N GLY A 307 -4.11 -23.30 8.68
CA GLY A 307 -3.61 -22.67 7.46
C GLY A 307 -3.57 -21.16 7.57
N PHE A 308 -2.37 -20.58 7.65
CA PHE A 308 -2.19 -19.13 7.56
C PHE A 308 -2.48 -18.64 6.14
N SER A 309 -3.30 -17.61 5.99
CA SER A 309 -3.73 -17.11 4.67
C SER A 309 -3.09 -15.78 4.30
N SER A 310 -3.06 -14.82 5.21
CA SER A 310 -2.41 -13.52 5.01
C SER A 310 -2.38 -12.80 6.36
N GLY A 311 -1.54 -11.79 6.49
CA GLY A 311 -1.57 -10.90 7.65
C GLY A 311 -0.96 -9.55 7.29
N ILE A 312 -1.39 -8.54 8.03
CA ILE A 312 -0.92 -7.17 7.89
C ILE A 312 -0.62 -6.59 9.26
N TYR A 313 0.30 -5.65 9.30
CA TYR A 313 0.74 -4.97 10.51
C TYR A 313 0.00 -3.63 10.67
N ASN A 314 -0.10 -3.17 11.91
CA ASN A 314 -0.63 -1.82 12.18
C ASN A 314 0.34 -0.76 11.62
N LYS A 315 -0.18 0.41 11.23
CA LYS A 315 0.68 1.58 10.95
C LYS A 315 1.50 1.98 12.19
N VAL A 316 2.77 2.33 11.98
CA VAL A 316 3.66 2.97 12.95
C VAL A 316 3.78 4.44 12.54
N GLY A 317 2.93 5.29 13.11
CA GLY A 317 2.95 6.72 12.77
C GLY A 317 4.27 7.38 13.15
N ASN A 318 4.65 8.46 12.45
CA ASN A 318 5.79 9.30 12.79
C ASN A 318 5.36 10.77 12.87
N LYS A 319 5.16 11.27 14.10
CA LYS A 319 4.59 12.60 14.35
C LYS A 319 5.54 13.71 13.93
N THR A 320 6.84 13.54 14.19
CA THR A 320 7.89 14.48 13.80
C THR A 320 7.88 14.70 12.29
N LEU A 321 7.83 13.61 11.51
CA LEU A 321 7.76 13.67 10.05
C LEU A 321 6.44 14.28 9.57
N ALA A 322 5.31 13.91 10.16
CA ALA A 322 4.00 14.43 9.76
C ALA A 322 3.88 15.95 9.99
N LEU A 323 4.34 16.45 11.13
CA LEU A 323 4.34 17.90 11.41
C LEU A 323 5.30 18.64 10.46
N MET A 324 6.49 18.09 10.23
CA MET A 324 7.44 18.64 9.26
C MET A 324 6.85 18.70 7.85
N ALA A 325 6.10 17.67 7.44
CA ALA A 325 5.39 17.66 6.17
C ALA A 325 4.34 18.77 6.08
N MET A 326 3.63 19.07 7.18
CA MET A 326 2.68 20.19 7.21
C MET A 326 3.36 21.54 7.11
N ASP A 327 4.50 21.74 7.78
CA ASP A 327 5.24 23.00 7.70
C ASP A 327 5.71 23.24 6.26
N VAL A 328 6.26 22.21 5.62
CA VAL A 328 6.64 22.26 4.19
C VAL A 328 5.42 22.50 3.30
N TYR A 329 4.30 21.83 3.56
CA TYR A 329 3.09 21.98 2.76
C TYR A 329 2.53 23.41 2.86
N LYS A 330 2.46 23.98 4.06
CA LYS A 330 2.06 25.38 4.26
C LYS A 330 3.00 26.35 3.52
N ALA A 331 4.31 26.10 3.56
CA ALA A 331 5.31 26.93 2.86
C ALA A 331 5.25 26.82 1.32
N VAL A 332 4.92 25.64 0.77
CA VAL A 332 4.66 25.47 -0.67
C VAL A 332 3.34 26.13 -1.08
N GLY A 333 2.34 26.06 -0.21
CA GLY A 333 0.99 26.56 -0.44
C GLY A 333 0.00 25.47 -0.85
N ALA A 334 -1.27 25.70 -0.51
CA ALA A 334 -2.37 24.82 -0.89
C ALA A 334 -2.62 24.84 -2.41
N PRO A 335 -3.32 23.83 -2.96
CA PRO A 335 -3.72 23.83 -4.37
C PRO A 335 -4.50 25.12 -4.73
N SER A 336 -4.17 25.70 -5.88
CA SER A 336 -4.87 26.85 -6.45
C SER A 336 -5.65 26.43 -7.69
N PHE A 337 -6.90 26.89 -7.81
CA PHE A 337 -7.79 26.50 -8.89
C PHE A 337 -8.16 27.70 -9.78
N SER A 338 -7.97 27.56 -11.09
CA SER A 338 -8.29 28.59 -12.08
C SER A 338 -9.80 28.73 -12.32
N GLU A 339 -10.21 29.67 -13.19
CA GLU A 339 -11.60 29.76 -13.62
C GLU A 339 -12.03 28.55 -14.46
N GLU A 340 -11.11 27.97 -15.23
CA GLU A 340 -11.33 26.73 -15.97
C GLU A 340 -11.55 25.55 -15.01
N ASP A 341 -10.80 25.48 -13.92
CA ASP A 341 -10.97 24.47 -12.87
C ASP A 341 -12.34 24.58 -12.20
N LYS A 342 -12.77 25.81 -11.85
CA LYS A 342 -14.10 26.07 -11.31
C LYS A 342 -15.20 25.68 -12.29
N ALA A 343 -15.02 25.99 -13.57
CA ALA A 343 -15.96 25.59 -14.62
C ALA A 343 -16.01 24.07 -14.82
N ALA A 344 -14.87 23.37 -14.69
CA ALA A 344 -14.81 21.92 -14.74
C ALA A 344 -15.53 21.28 -13.53
N SER A 345 -15.34 21.82 -12.33
CA SER A 345 -16.07 21.38 -11.13
C SER A 345 -17.59 21.57 -11.26
N ALA A 346 -18.02 22.73 -11.77
CA ALA A 346 -19.44 23.02 -12.02
C ALA A 346 -20.07 22.06 -13.05
N LYS A 347 -19.32 21.66 -14.09
CA LYS A 347 -19.77 20.67 -15.08
C LYS A 347 -19.99 19.27 -14.48
N LEU A 348 -19.24 18.93 -13.43
CA LEU A 348 -19.44 17.70 -12.66
C LEU A 348 -20.57 17.81 -11.63
N GLY A 349 -21.23 18.98 -11.53
CA GLY A 349 -22.36 19.21 -10.64
C GLY A 349 -22.00 19.72 -9.25
N PHE A 350 -20.74 20.11 -9.00
CA PHE A 350 -20.32 20.64 -7.71
C PHE A 350 -20.38 22.17 -7.67
N ALA A 351 -20.82 22.71 -6.53
CA ALA A 351 -20.94 24.15 -6.33
C ALA A 351 -19.62 24.85 -5.95
N THR A 352 -18.57 24.08 -5.66
CA THR A 352 -17.28 24.59 -5.15
C THR A 352 -16.11 23.85 -5.79
N VAL A 353 -14.89 24.27 -5.46
CA VAL A 353 -13.64 23.56 -5.78
C VAL A 353 -13.06 22.96 -4.50
N PRO A 354 -12.03 22.10 -4.58
CA PRO A 354 -11.35 21.62 -3.38
C PRO A 354 -10.87 22.75 -2.48
N THR A 355 -10.77 22.48 -1.18
CA THR A 355 -10.43 23.49 -0.18
C THR A 355 -8.97 23.94 -0.29
N ALA A 356 -8.70 25.21 -0.01
CA ALA A 356 -7.35 25.72 0.21
C ALA A 356 -6.94 25.72 1.70
N SER A 357 -7.88 25.39 2.61
CA SER A 357 -7.60 25.37 4.04
C SER A 357 -6.80 24.14 4.44
N PHE A 358 -5.91 24.31 5.41
CA PHE A 358 -5.16 23.23 6.04
C PHE A 358 -5.90 22.69 7.26
N LYS A 359 -5.75 21.40 7.51
CA LYS A 359 -6.11 20.77 8.80
C LYS A 359 -4.85 20.39 9.55
N GLU A 360 -4.97 20.30 10.87
CA GLU A 360 -3.89 19.80 11.71
C GLU A 360 -3.87 18.26 11.70
N PRO A 361 -2.68 17.64 11.64
CA PRO A 361 -2.56 16.20 11.57
C PRO A 361 -2.94 15.57 12.92
N THR A 362 -3.55 14.38 12.89
CA THR A 362 -3.96 13.66 14.10
C THR A 362 -3.33 12.27 14.18
N GLY A 363 -3.10 11.80 15.41
CA GLY A 363 -2.54 10.48 15.70
C GLY A 363 -3.62 9.46 16.10
N SER A 364 -4.80 9.53 15.50
CA SER A 364 -5.92 8.67 15.89
C SER A 364 -5.70 7.22 15.45
N GLN A 365 -6.28 6.29 16.20
CA GLN A 365 -6.34 4.88 15.84
C GLN A 365 -7.58 4.64 14.99
N SER A 366 -7.39 4.26 13.72
CA SER A 366 -8.43 3.72 12.87
C SER A 366 -8.64 2.24 13.21
N PHE A 367 -9.91 1.80 13.17
CA PHE A 367 -10.28 0.39 13.33
C PHE A 367 -10.26 -0.38 11.99
N GLY A 368 -9.95 0.31 10.89
CA GLY A 368 -9.64 -0.29 9.60
C GLY A 368 -8.21 -0.83 9.54
N SER A 369 -7.92 -1.48 8.42
CA SER A 369 -6.68 -2.17 8.12
C SER A 369 -6.17 -1.61 6.79
N ASN A 370 -4.87 -1.32 6.66
CA ASN A 370 -4.31 -0.70 5.46
C ASN A 370 -2.89 -1.25 5.18
N PRO A 371 -2.58 -1.63 3.93
CA PRO A 371 -1.33 -2.29 3.55
C PRO A 371 -0.08 -1.48 3.79
N ILE A 372 -0.13 -0.15 3.70
CA ILE A 372 1.07 0.69 3.95
C ILE A 372 1.52 0.59 5.41
N GLY A 373 0.68 0.04 6.30
CA GLY A 373 1.03 -0.35 7.67
C GLY A 373 2.32 -1.17 7.72
N ASP A 374 2.44 -2.22 6.92
CA ASP A 374 3.65 -3.05 6.82
C ASP A 374 4.89 -2.25 6.42
N VAL A 375 4.73 -1.33 5.47
CA VAL A 375 5.84 -0.48 5.01
C VAL A 375 6.35 0.42 6.14
N THR A 376 5.44 0.92 6.99
CA THR A 376 5.82 1.73 8.16
C THR A 376 6.58 0.95 9.22
N TRP A 377 6.61 -0.39 9.19
CA TRP A 377 7.48 -1.19 10.07
C TRP A 377 8.93 -1.24 9.59
N LYS A 378 9.17 -0.87 8.33
CA LYS A 378 10.52 -0.87 7.72
C LYS A 378 11.21 0.48 7.84
N THR A 379 10.46 1.57 7.82
CA THR A 379 10.99 2.94 7.75
C THR A 379 9.98 3.94 8.29
N PRO A 380 10.40 5.09 8.84
CA PRO A 380 9.49 6.18 9.13
C PRO A 380 8.77 6.64 7.85
N THR A 381 7.46 6.79 7.95
CA THR A 381 6.59 7.13 6.82
C THR A 381 5.55 8.17 7.21
N THR A 382 5.23 9.08 6.28
CA THR A 382 4.03 9.92 6.34
C THR A 382 3.42 10.02 4.95
N THR A 383 2.10 10.12 4.90
CA THR A 383 1.36 10.49 3.69
C THR A 383 0.79 11.90 3.85
N VAL A 384 0.87 12.70 2.80
CA VAL A 384 0.25 14.04 2.74
C VAL A 384 -0.97 13.97 1.85
N THR A 385 -2.15 14.15 2.43
CA THR A 385 -3.38 14.32 1.68
C THR A 385 -3.41 15.70 1.05
N ILE A 386 -3.69 15.74 -0.26
CA ILE A 386 -3.85 16.96 -1.06
C ILE A 386 -5.34 17.09 -1.40
N ALA A 387 -5.91 18.29 -1.23
CA ALA A 387 -7.28 18.56 -1.63
C ALA A 387 -7.41 18.55 -3.17
N THR A 388 -7.81 17.41 -3.73
CA THR A 388 -8.08 17.17 -5.15
C THR A 388 -9.59 17.04 -5.41
N TRP A 389 -10.37 16.76 -4.38
CA TRP A 389 -11.82 16.60 -4.43
C TRP A 389 -12.53 17.68 -3.62
N VAL A 390 -13.75 18.04 -4.03
CA VAL A 390 -14.56 19.00 -3.29
C VAL A 390 -14.88 18.49 -1.88
N PRO A 391 -14.99 19.37 -0.88
CA PRO A 391 -15.26 18.96 0.51
C PRO A 391 -16.49 18.07 0.62
N GLY A 392 -16.36 16.96 1.37
CA GLY A 392 -17.45 16.00 1.60
C GLY A 392 -17.58 14.90 0.55
N THR A 393 -16.74 14.90 -0.50
CA THR A 393 -16.65 13.76 -1.44
C THR A 393 -16.18 12.52 -0.68
N ALA A 394 -16.95 11.44 -0.76
CA ALA A 394 -16.53 10.16 -0.22
C ALA A 394 -15.50 9.50 -1.16
N GLY A 395 -14.39 9.01 -0.62
CA GLY A 395 -13.49 8.14 -1.38
C GLY A 395 -14.24 6.88 -1.86
N HIS A 396 -13.72 6.27 -2.93
CA HIS A 396 -14.25 5.04 -3.53
C HIS A 396 -15.66 5.22 -4.12
N SER A 397 -16.03 6.46 -4.42
CA SER A 397 -17.31 6.79 -5.06
C SER A 397 -17.11 7.20 -6.52
N VAL A 398 -18.19 7.11 -7.31
CA VAL A 398 -18.19 7.58 -8.71
C VAL A 398 -17.93 9.09 -8.79
N GLU A 399 -18.34 9.85 -7.78
CA GLU A 399 -18.02 11.26 -7.64
C GLU A 399 -16.51 11.46 -7.47
N ALA A 400 -15.85 10.73 -6.57
CA ALA A 400 -14.40 10.82 -6.43
C ALA A 400 -13.68 10.47 -7.73
N ALA A 401 -14.08 9.39 -8.41
CA ALA A 401 -13.48 8.97 -9.67
C ALA A 401 -13.63 10.03 -10.78
N ALA A 402 -14.81 10.64 -10.90
CA ALA A 402 -15.04 11.72 -11.87
C ALA A 402 -14.15 12.94 -11.61
N GLN A 403 -13.89 13.27 -10.34
CA GLN A 403 -13.00 14.37 -9.97
C GLN A 403 -11.53 14.01 -10.20
N SER A 404 -11.14 12.75 -9.98
CA SER A 404 -9.79 12.26 -10.19
C SER A 404 -9.32 12.30 -11.65
N VAL A 405 -10.24 12.41 -12.61
CA VAL A 405 -9.93 12.58 -14.05
C VAL A 405 -10.23 13.98 -14.58
N SER A 406 -10.46 14.94 -13.68
CA SER A 406 -10.82 16.31 -14.03
C SER A 406 -9.59 17.23 -14.06
N ALA A 407 -9.72 18.37 -14.77
CA ALA A 407 -8.66 19.38 -14.83
C ALA A 407 -8.21 19.86 -13.45
N TYR A 408 -9.14 20.09 -12.52
CA TYR A 408 -8.81 20.55 -11.18
C TYR A 408 -8.24 19.44 -10.29
N GLY A 409 -8.64 18.18 -10.52
CA GLY A 409 -7.95 17.02 -9.93
C GLY A 409 -6.48 17.01 -10.32
N PHE A 410 -6.17 17.26 -11.60
CA PHE A 410 -4.80 17.37 -12.09
C PHE A 410 -4.05 18.58 -11.50
N SER A 411 -4.71 19.74 -11.35
CA SER A 411 -4.13 20.89 -10.63
C SER A 411 -3.76 20.53 -9.18
N GLY A 412 -4.57 19.72 -8.50
CA GLY A 412 -4.25 19.17 -7.19
C GLY A 412 -3.03 18.22 -7.23
N ALA A 413 -2.94 17.32 -8.21
CA ALA A 413 -1.75 16.46 -8.37
C ALA A 413 -0.46 17.26 -8.61
N VAL A 414 -0.52 18.36 -9.38
CA VAL A 414 0.61 19.28 -9.56
C VAL A 414 1.03 19.88 -8.23
N ALA A 415 0.09 20.31 -7.38
CA ALA A 415 0.39 20.77 -6.03
C ALA A 415 1.05 19.67 -5.18
N GLY A 416 0.53 18.43 -5.23
CA GLY A 416 1.14 17.28 -4.56
C GLY A 416 2.60 17.03 -4.98
N SER A 417 2.90 17.14 -6.28
CA SER A 417 4.27 16.97 -6.78
C SER A 417 5.26 18.00 -6.19
N LYS A 418 4.81 19.24 -6.01
CA LYS A 418 5.60 20.32 -5.41
C LYS A 418 5.86 20.06 -3.93
N VAL A 419 4.85 19.60 -3.19
CA VAL A 419 4.96 19.26 -1.77
C VAL A 419 5.93 18.10 -1.55
N LEU A 420 5.82 17.03 -2.34
CA LEU A 420 6.77 15.92 -2.29
C LEU A 420 8.20 16.35 -2.60
N ALA A 421 8.39 17.14 -3.67
CA ALA A 421 9.70 17.64 -4.06
C ALA A 421 10.33 18.51 -2.96
N ALA A 422 9.56 19.41 -2.35
CA ALA A 422 10.05 20.24 -1.24
C ALA A 422 10.36 19.42 0.02
N LEU A 423 9.52 18.44 0.36
CA LEU A 423 9.67 17.63 1.57
C LEU A 423 10.87 16.69 1.45
N ALA A 424 10.98 15.96 0.34
CA ALA A 424 12.15 15.12 0.09
C ALA A 424 13.44 15.94 0.03
N MET A 425 13.43 17.14 -0.58
CA MET A 425 14.60 18.01 -0.62
C MET A 425 15.03 18.47 0.78
N LYS A 426 14.08 18.75 1.69
CA LYS A 426 14.40 18.98 3.10
C LYS A 426 15.08 17.76 3.72
N LEU A 427 14.53 16.56 3.50
CA LEU A 427 15.08 15.31 4.04
C LEU A 427 16.46 14.94 3.45
N PHE A 428 16.80 15.41 2.24
CA PHE A 428 18.13 15.27 1.67
C PHE A 428 19.15 16.25 2.24
N THR A 429 18.73 17.46 2.61
CA THR A 429 19.64 18.58 2.89
C THR A 429 19.74 18.95 4.38
N ASP A 430 18.76 18.54 5.18
CA ASP A 430 18.66 18.81 6.61
C ASP A 430 18.86 17.52 7.42
N GLY A 431 20.12 17.24 7.74
CA GLY A 431 20.51 16.03 8.47
C GLY A 431 19.97 15.97 9.91
N GLU A 432 19.73 17.11 10.55
CA GLU A 432 19.15 17.17 11.90
C GLU A 432 17.67 16.81 11.86
N ALA A 433 16.92 17.35 10.89
CA ALA A 433 15.52 17.01 10.68
C ALA A 433 15.35 15.50 10.41
N LEU A 434 16.16 14.91 9.53
CA LEU A 434 16.11 13.48 9.26
C LEU A 434 16.48 12.64 10.50
N ALA A 435 17.50 13.06 11.26
CA ALA A 435 17.90 12.36 12.48
C ALA A 435 16.77 12.35 13.53
N ALA A 436 16.03 13.46 13.68
CA ALA A 436 14.89 13.54 14.59
C ALA A 436 13.75 12.59 14.19
N VAL A 437 13.43 12.53 12.89
CA VAL A 437 12.44 11.58 12.34
C VAL A 437 12.81 10.14 12.65
N LYS A 438 14.09 9.78 12.42
CA LYS A 438 14.59 8.42 12.70
C LYS A 438 14.62 8.10 14.19
N ALA A 439 14.98 9.05 15.04
CA ALA A 439 14.99 8.85 16.49
C ALA A 439 13.58 8.55 17.05
N GLU A 440 12.54 9.24 16.58
CA GLU A 440 11.16 8.91 16.97
C GLU A 440 10.77 7.49 16.50
N PHE A 441 11.16 7.14 15.28
CA PHE A 441 10.86 5.82 14.72
C PHE A 441 11.52 4.70 15.52
N ASP A 442 12.82 4.82 15.78
CA ASP A 442 13.59 3.84 16.57
C ASP A 442 13.00 3.68 17.97
N GLU A 443 12.54 4.77 18.61
CA GLU A 443 11.83 4.71 19.89
C GLU A 443 10.51 3.94 19.80
N LYS A 444 9.70 4.18 18.76
CA LYS A 444 8.41 3.48 18.57
C LYS A 444 8.57 1.99 18.28
N MET A 445 9.68 1.62 17.64
CA MET A 445 9.98 0.22 17.32
C MET A 445 10.57 -0.56 18.51
N LYS A 446 10.93 0.10 19.62
CA LYS A 446 11.41 -0.61 20.82
C LYS A 446 10.36 -1.59 21.34
N GLY A 447 10.77 -2.86 21.47
CA GLY A 447 9.91 -3.92 21.97
C GLY A 447 8.89 -4.45 20.96
N MET A 448 8.88 -3.95 19.73
CA MET A 448 8.13 -4.56 18.64
C MET A 448 8.84 -5.84 18.16
N PRO A 449 8.08 -6.86 17.71
CA PRO A 449 8.66 -8.06 17.12
C PRO A 449 9.37 -7.73 15.79
N GLU A 450 10.21 -8.65 15.34
CA GLU A 450 10.79 -8.57 14.00
C GLU A 450 9.68 -8.61 12.94
N TYR A 451 9.78 -7.71 11.95
CA TYR A 451 8.90 -7.73 10.79
C TYR A 451 9.27 -8.89 9.88
N VAL A 452 8.33 -9.82 9.67
CA VAL A 452 8.57 -11.02 8.84
C VAL A 452 7.83 -11.04 7.50
N GLY A 453 7.03 -10.02 7.17
CA GLY A 453 6.26 -9.96 5.91
C GLY A 453 5.22 -11.06 5.77
N LYS A 454 3.96 -10.76 6.08
CA LYS A 454 2.90 -11.79 6.17
C LYS A 454 1.83 -11.73 5.08
N ALA A 455 1.86 -10.71 4.24
CA ALA A 455 0.91 -10.61 3.14
C ALA A 455 1.18 -11.70 2.10
N MET A 456 0.11 -12.29 1.59
CA MET A 456 0.17 -13.29 0.53
C MET A 456 -0.93 -13.04 -0.49
N ILE A 457 -0.58 -13.23 -1.77
CA ILE A 457 -1.51 -13.14 -2.90
C ILE A 457 -1.73 -14.56 -3.41
N PRO A 458 -2.96 -15.10 -3.34
CA PRO A 458 -3.26 -16.44 -3.85
C PRO A 458 -2.91 -16.56 -5.34
N GLU A 459 -2.43 -17.72 -5.77
CA GLU A 459 -2.02 -17.91 -7.18
C GLU A 459 -3.14 -17.60 -8.17
N VAL A 460 -4.37 -17.94 -7.81
CA VAL A 460 -5.59 -17.71 -8.61
C VAL A 460 -5.99 -16.24 -8.72
N ALA A 461 -5.42 -15.35 -7.90
CA ALA A 461 -5.71 -13.92 -7.92
C ALA A 461 -4.95 -13.18 -9.02
N TYR A 462 -3.79 -13.70 -9.45
CA TYR A 462 -3.01 -13.07 -10.49
C TYR A 462 -3.73 -13.14 -11.83
N ALA A 463 -3.84 -12.00 -12.50
CA ALA A 463 -4.33 -11.94 -13.87
C ALA A 463 -3.42 -12.75 -14.81
N GLU A 464 -4.05 -13.41 -15.79
CA GLU A 464 -3.33 -14.07 -16.88
C GLU A 464 -2.58 -12.99 -17.69
N ALA A 465 -1.33 -13.27 -18.07
CA ALA A 465 -0.52 -12.34 -18.86
C ALA A 465 -1.24 -11.96 -20.16
N PRO A 466 -1.56 -10.67 -20.40
CA PRO A 466 -2.40 -10.28 -21.53
C PRO A 466 -1.85 -10.72 -22.89
N GLY A 467 -2.74 -11.23 -23.74
CA GLY A 467 -2.38 -11.71 -25.08
C GLY A 467 -1.60 -13.03 -25.12
N ILE A 468 -1.32 -13.68 -23.99
CA ILE A 468 -0.55 -14.94 -23.95
C ILE A 468 -1.46 -16.12 -23.60
N MET A 469 -1.35 -17.20 -24.35
CA MET A 469 -2.04 -18.46 -24.04
C MET A 469 -1.12 -19.66 -24.25
N VAL A 470 -1.18 -20.62 -23.33
CA VAL A 470 -0.51 -21.90 -23.44
C VAL A 470 -1.58 -22.99 -23.54
N ASP A 471 -1.61 -23.73 -24.64
CA ASP A 471 -2.52 -24.86 -24.88
C ASP A 471 -1.76 -26.16 -24.55
N ALA A 472 -2.10 -26.78 -23.42
CA ALA A 472 -1.44 -28.00 -22.94
C ALA A 472 -1.71 -29.19 -23.86
N ALA A 473 -2.92 -29.29 -24.40
CA ALA A 473 -3.34 -30.40 -25.26
C ALA A 473 -2.63 -30.39 -26.61
N LYS A 474 -2.39 -29.21 -27.19
CA LYS A 474 -1.70 -29.05 -28.46
C LYS A 474 -0.19 -28.84 -28.29
N GLY A 475 0.28 -28.55 -27.09
CA GLY A 475 1.68 -28.18 -26.83
C GLY A 475 2.08 -26.90 -27.56
N LEU A 476 1.21 -25.90 -27.54
CA LEU A 476 1.40 -24.63 -28.26
C LEU A 476 1.40 -23.44 -27.30
N LEU A 477 2.31 -22.49 -27.57
CA LEU A 477 2.23 -21.11 -27.10
C LEU A 477 1.63 -20.27 -28.22
N THR A 478 0.60 -19.48 -27.92
CA THR A 478 0.03 -18.48 -28.82
C THR A 478 0.12 -17.10 -28.23
N VAL A 479 0.43 -16.12 -29.07
CA VAL A 479 0.50 -14.70 -28.74
C VAL A 479 -0.48 -13.93 -29.62
N ASP A 480 -1.37 -13.19 -29.00
CA ASP A 480 -2.27 -12.21 -29.62
C ASP A 480 -1.64 -10.82 -29.43
N GLY A 481 -0.94 -10.34 -30.47
CA GLY A 481 -0.18 -9.09 -30.42
C GLY A 481 -1.05 -7.85 -30.25
N ALA A 482 -2.36 -7.94 -30.51
CA ALA A 482 -3.28 -6.85 -30.25
C ALA A 482 -3.65 -6.71 -28.76
N LYS A 483 -3.32 -7.72 -27.94
CA LYS A 483 -3.66 -7.79 -26.50
C LYS A 483 -2.46 -7.75 -25.57
N THR A 484 -1.23 -7.84 -26.09
CA THR A 484 -0.04 -7.65 -25.28
C THR A 484 0.01 -6.22 -24.73
N ALA A 485 0.72 -6.04 -23.62
CA ALA A 485 0.86 -4.72 -23.00
C ALA A 485 2.10 -3.95 -23.46
N PHE A 486 2.91 -4.55 -24.33
CA PHE A 486 4.16 -3.99 -24.84
C PHE A 486 4.11 -3.94 -26.35
N GLU A 487 4.81 -2.98 -26.94
CA GLU A 487 4.99 -2.91 -28.39
C GLU A 487 6.02 -3.97 -28.81
N GLU A 488 5.63 -4.93 -29.66
CA GLU A 488 6.57 -5.90 -30.19
C GLU A 488 7.47 -5.26 -31.24
N LYS A 489 8.80 -5.44 -31.11
CA LYS A 489 9.77 -4.98 -32.10
C LYS A 489 10.63 -6.12 -32.61
N PRO A 490 11.10 -6.04 -33.87
CA PRO A 490 12.08 -7.00 -34.39
C PRO A 490 13.28 -7.13 -33.44
N GLY A 491 13.60 -8.36 -33.05
CA GLY A 491 14.67 -8.71 -32.12
C GLY A 491 14.23 -8.90 -30.66
N ASP A 492 13.05 -8.40 -30.27
CA ASP A 492 12.49 -8.65 -28.95
C ASP A 492 12.19 -10.14 -28.75
N LYS A 493 12.07 -10.56 -27.48
CA LYS A 493 11.81 -11.96 -27.15
C LYS A 493 10.68 -12.13 -26.15
N LEU A 494 9.93 -13.21 -26.31
CA LEU A 494 9.04 -13.74 -25.28
C LEU A 494 9.59 -15.08 -24.80
N LEU A 495 9.74 -15.22 -23.49
CA LEU A 495 10.22 -16.42 -22.84
C LEU A 495 9.10 -16.99 -21.98
N VAL A 496 8.82 -18.28 -22.13
CA VAL A 496 7.91 -19.01 -21.24
C VAL A 496 8.71 -20.07 -20.50
N SER A 497 8.55 -20.14 -19.19
CA SER A 497 9.26 -21.08 -18.33
C SER A 497 8.32 -21.69 -17.28
N SER A 498 8.64 -22.90 -16.82
CA SER A 498 7.97 -23.48 -15.65
C SER A 498 8.25 -22.63 -14.39
N MET A 499 7.46 -22.82 -13.33
CA MET A 499 7.73 -22.17 -12.05
C MET A 499 9.10 -22.55 -11.43
N ALA A 500 9.67 -23.69 -11.85
CA ALA A 500 11.02 -24.11 -11.47
C ALA A 500 12.14 -23.52 -12.36
N GLY A 501 11.80 -22.66 -13.32
CA GLY A 501 12.76 -21.98 -14.21
C GLY A 501 13.16 -22.75 -15.46
N ALA A 502 12.66 -23.97 -15.68
CA ALA A 502 12.92 -24.69 -16.93
C ALA A 502 12.25 -23.95 -18.11
N LYS A 503 13.03 -23.63 -19.14
CA LYS A 503 12.54 -22.97 -20.36
C LYS A 503 11.60 -23.89 -21.15
N LEU A 504 10.40 -23.40 -21.42
CA LEU A 504 9.34 -24.10 -22.14
C LEU A 504 9.17 -23.57 -23.57
N ALA A 505 9.39 -22.28 -23.80
CA ALA A 505 9.38 -21.70 -25.14
C ALA A 505 10.22 -20.40 -25.20
N GLU A 506 10.71 -20.07 -26.39
CA GLU A 506 11.27 -18.76 -26.72
C GLU A 506 10.76 -18.37 -28.10
N LEU A 507 10.09 -17.23 -28.16
CA LEU A 507 9.71 -16.53 -29.39
C LEU A 507 10.66 -15.36 -29.57
N VAL A 508 11.13 -15.14 -30.80
CA VAL A 508 11.91 -13.96 -31.18
C VAL A 508 11.17 -13.28 -32.30
N TRP A 509 10.80 -12.02 -32.12
CA TRP A 509 10.06 -11.28 -33.14
C TRP A 509 10.97 -10.92 -34.33
N GLY A 510 10.48 -11.15 -35.55
CA GLY A 510 11.10 -10.73 -36.80
C GLY A 510 10.32 -9.56 -37.43
N ALA A 511 10.11 -9.63 -38.75
CA ALA A 511 9.28 -8.65 -39.48
C ALA A 511 7.77 -8.80 -39.22
N ASP A 512 7.38 -9.82 -38.47
CA ASP A 512 6.04 -10.23 -38.05
C ASP A 512 5.60 -9.62 -36.70
N ALA A 513 6.34 -8.62 -36.20
CA ALA A 513 5.95 -7.81 -35.05
C ALA A 513 4.51 -7.26 -35.17
N GLY A 514 3.72 -7.39 -34.10
CA GLY A 514 2.30 -6.99 -34.06
C GLY A 514 1.31 -7.97 -34.70
N GLN A 515 1.75 -9.15 -35.16
CA GLN A 515 0.85 -10.22 -35.66
C GLN A 515 0.64 -11.32 -34.62
N ASP A 516 -0.44 -12.09 -34.79
CA ASP A 516 -0.68 -13.29 -33.99
C ASP A 516 0.36 -14.36 -34.33
N LEU A 517 0.97 -14.94 -33.31
CA LEU A 517 2.04 -15.93 -33.45
C LEU A 517 1.73 -17.20 -32.67
N ALA A 518 2.13 -18.34 -33.22
CA ALA A 518 1.97 -19.64 -32.59
C ALA A 518 3.26 -20.47 -32.74
N ILE A 519 3.81 -20.93 -31.62
CA ILE A 519 5.01 -21.78 -31.60
C ILE A 519 4.83 -23.00 -30.71
N LYS A 520 5.57 -24.07 -31.02
CA LYS A 520 5.56 -25.31 -30.21
C LYS A 520 6.31 -25.11 -28.91
N LEU A 521 5.79 -25.69 -27.84
CA LEU A 521 6.50 -25.83 -26.57
C LEU A 521 7.64 -26.86 -26.73
N GLN A 522 8.73 -26.61 -26.02
CA GLN A 522 9.92 -27.46 -25.96
C GLN A 522 9.76 -28.63 -24.99
N ALA A 523 8.80 -28.54 -24.06
CA ALA A 523 8.43 -29.59 -23.13
C ALA A 523 6.91 -29.58 -22.90
N ALA A 524 6.36 -30.73 -22.48
CA ALA A 524 4.95 -30.84 -22.16
C ALA A 524 4.62 -30.08 -20.87
N VAL A 525 3.44 -29.46 -20.85
CA VAL A 525 2.88 -28.74 -19.69
C VAL A 525 1.52 -29.35 -19.40
N LYS A 526 1.13 -29.48 -18.13
CA LYS A 526 -0.19 -30.04 -17.75
C LYS A 526 -1.26 -28.95 -17.82
N ALA A 527 -2.49 -29.34 -18.14
CA ALA A 527 -3.63 -28.43 -18.00
C ALA A 527 -3.76 -27.95 -16.54
N GLY A 528 -3.94 -26.64 -16.36
CA GLY A 528 -3.96 -25.96 -15.07
C GLY A 528 -2.58 -25.64 -14.49
N GLU A 529 -1.48 -26.13 -15.10
CA GLU A 529 -0.13 -25.81 -14.65
C GLU A 529 0.18 -24.34 -14.93
N ARG A 530 0.64 -23.63 -13.90
CA ARG A 530 1.07 -22.23 -13.99
C ARG A 530 2.47 -22.13 -14.57
N VAL A 531 2.68 -21.21 -15.50
CA VAL A 531 3.97 -20.91 -16.13
C VAL A 531 4.29 -19.41 -16.01
N LYS A 532 5.59 -19.09 -16.03
CA LYS A 532 6.13 -17.73 -15.96
C LYS A 532 6.40 -17.22 -17.38
N VAL A 533 5.88 -16.05 -17.73
CA VAL A 533 6.11 -15.36 -19.00
C VAL A 533 7.02 -14.16 -18.76
N SER A 534 8.04 -13.99 -19.58
CA SER A 534 8.95 -12.84 -19.54
C SER A 534 9.13 -12.23 -20.92
N TYR A 535 9.11 -10.91 -20.99
CA TYR A 535 9.37 -10.15 -22.20
C TYR A 535 10.76 -9.53 -22.13
N VAL A 536 11.54 -9.66 -23.20
CA VAL A 536 12.89 -9.09 -23.32
C VAL A 536 12.84 -8.02 -24.39
N ASN A 537 13.04 -6.77 -24.00
CA ASN A 537 13.17 -5.66 -24.93
C ASN A 537 14.64 -5.58 -25.40
N ALA A 538 14.89 -5.92 -26.66
CA ALA A 538 16.25 -6.01 -27.19
C ALA A 538 16.91 -4.63 -27.34
N ALA A 539 16.13 -3.62 -27.73
CA ALA A 539 16.64 -2.27 -27.97
C ALA A 539 17.03 -1.55 -26.67
N LYS A 540 16.22 -1.69 -25.62
CA LYS A 540 16.44 -1.06 -24.31
C LYS A 540 17.25 -1.96 -23.35
N GLY A 541 17.45 -3.24 -23.70
CA GLY A 541 18.33 -4.16 -22.98
C GLY A 541 17.79 -4.60 -21.61
N TYR A 542 16.46 -4.67 -21.44
CA TYR A 542 15.85 -5.10 -20.19
C TYR A 542 15.00 -6.37 -20.35
N THR A 543 14.77 -7.06 -19.23
CA THR A 543 13.80 -8.16 -19.13
C THR A 543 12.72 -7.78 -18.13
N TRP A 544 11.47 -7.88 -18.56
CA TRP A 544 10.29 -7.71 -17.74
C TRP A 544 9.70 -9.07 -17.43
N PHE A 545 9.50 -9.38 -16.14
CA PHE A 545 8.65 -10.50 -15.77
C PHE A 545 7.19 -10.13 -16.08
N TYR A 546 6.73 -10.53 -17.27
CA TYR A 546 5.47 -10.08 -17.83
C TYR A 546 4.26 -10.62 -17.08
N GLY A 547 4.32 -11.84 -16.56
CA GLY A 547 3.19 -12.37 -15.80
C GLY A 547 3.07 -13.87 -15.85
N TYR A 548 2.00 -14.36 -15.25
CA TYR A 548 1.73 -15.78 -15.17
C TYR A 548 0.69 -16.19 -16.19
N VAL A 549 0.77 -17.43 -16.68
CA VAL A 549 -0.29 -18.06 -17.45
C VAL A 549 -0.61 -19.44 -16.90
N HIS A 550 -1.88 -19.79 -16.77
CA HIS A 550 -2.29 -21.17 -16.52
C HIS A 550 -2.56 -21.87 -17.85
N ALA A 551 -1.82 -22.94 -18.13
CA ALA A 551 -1.99 -23.72 -19.35
C ALA A 551 -3.43 -24.27 -19.45
N LYS A 552 -4.08 -24.03 -20.58
CA LYS A 552 -5.48 -24.43 -20.85
C LYS A 552 -5.57 -25.83 -21.43
#